data_AF-A0A1H2ET45-F1
#
_entry.id   AF-A0A1H2ET45-F1
#
_cell.length_a   1.000
_cell.length_b   1.000
_cell.length_c   1.000
_cell.angle_alpha   90.00
_cell.angle_beta   90.00
_cell.angle_gamma   90.00
#
_symmetry.space_group_name_H-M   'P 1'
#
loop_
_entity.id
_entity.type
_entity.pdbx_description
1 polymer ?
#
loop_
_entity_poly.entity_id
_entity_poly.type
_entity_poly.pdbx_seq_one_letter_code
_entity_poly.pdbx_strand_id
1 'polypeptide(L)'
;MITRRKTARSGARTFVSPLPRSSHAQRLVLASAMACALAGLPDGPASAQSLPGCAQTGAASVFINGRPMLRLSDVAGCPAGMFETVPGIFVEGEPAVRLASPAPDCSGGGSADVLLGGAPAGRAGDAACPPRE
;
A
#
# COMPACT_ATOMS: atom_id res chain seq x y z
N MET A 1 29.42 -13.53 38.59
CA MET A 1 29.39 -12.24 39.31
C MET A 1 28.10 -11.55 38.91
N ILE A 2 27.08 -11.59 39.77
CA ILE A 2 25.70 -11.19 39.47
C ILE A 2 25.38 -9.93 40.29
N THR A 3 25.22 -8.79 39.62
CA THR A 3 24.87 -7.51 40.27
C THR A 3 23.37 -7.25 40.16
N ARG A 4 22.68 -7.37 41.30
CA ARG A 4 21.31 -6.88 41.51
C ARG A 4 21.31 -5.34 41.56
N ARG A 5 20.37 -4.68 40.87
CA ARG A 5 19.92 -3.33 41.23
C ARG A 5 18.44 -3.37 41.58
N LYS A 6 18.12 -2.77 42.73
CA LYS A 6 16.80 -2.72 43.37
C LYS A 6 16.35 -1.25 43.39
N THR A 7 15.05 -1.04 43.17
CA THR A 7 14.15 0.04 43.66
C THR A 7 14.31 1.50 43.21
N ALA A 8 13.24 2.05 42.61
CA ALA A 8 12.35 3.09 43.21
C ALA A 8 11.24 3.46 42.18
N ARG A 9 9.95 3.15 42.43
CA ARG A 9 8.88 4.04 42.95
C ARG A 9 8.74 5.40 42.25
N SER A 10 7.68 5.55 41.44
CA SER A 10 6.87 6.76 41.23
C SER A 10 5.77 6.35 40.25
N GLY A 11 4.46 6.53 40.42
CA GLY A 11 3.67 7.48 41.18
C GLY A 11 2.39 7.65 40.34
N ALA A 12 1.29 7.02 40.76
CA ALA A 12 0.01 7.05 40.06
C ALA A 12 -0.64 8.45 40.15
N ARG A 13 -1.13 8.99 39.04
CA ARG A 13 -2.17 10.03 39.02
C ARG A 13 -3.10 9.83 37.82
N THR A 14 -4.21 9.14 38.08
CA THR A 14 -5.42 9.11 37.28
C THR A 14 -6.05 10.50 37.28
N PHE A 15 -6.03 11.18 36.13
CA PHE A 15 -6.79 12.41 35.92
C PHE A 15 -8.24 12.04 35.60
N VAL A 16 -9.11 12.21 36.59
CA VAL A 16 -10.57 12.12 36.41
C VAL A 16 -11.05 13.55 36.14
N SER A 17 -11.45 13.83 34.91
CA SER A 17 -12.06 15.11 34.54
C SER A 17 -13.54 15.10 34.96
N PRO A 18 -14.00 16.04 35.81
CA PRO A 18 -15.42 16.17 36.14
C PRO A 18 -16.17 16.92 35.02
N LEU A 19 -17.27 16.31 34.57
CA LEU A 19 -18.31 16.93 33.75
C LEU A 19 -18.90 18.17 34.45
N PRO A 20 -19.05 19.33 33.79
CA PRO A 20 -19.80 20.44 34.34
C PRO A 20 -21.32 20.22 34.16
N ARG A 21 -22.00 20.34 35.30
CA ARG A 21 -23.45 20.26 35.52
C ARG A 21 -24.17 21.47 34.90
N SER A 22 -25.26 21.18 34.21
CA SER A 22 -26.34 22.08 33.79
C SER A 22 -26.87 22.94 34.95
N SER A 23 -27.05 24.26 34.72
CA SER A 23 -28.26 24.96 35.19
C SER A 23 -28.44 26.37 34.61
N HIS A 24 -29.66 26.60 34.13
CA HIS A 24 -30.37 27.89 34.04
C HIS A 24 -29.93 28.93 32.99
N ALA A 25 -30.63 28.86 31.86
CA ALA A 25 -31.50 29.93 31.37
C ALA A 25 -30.93 31.35 31.33
N GLN A 26 -30.70 31.86 30.12
CA GLN A 26 -31.40 33.07 29.69
C GLN A 26 -31.27 33.33 28.20
N ARG A 27 -32.46 33.51 27.60
CA ARG A 27 -32.78 34.42 26.48
C ARG A 27 -32.42 33.94 25.06
N LEU A 28 -33.45 33.35 24.45
CA LEU A 28 -33.81 33.57 23.04
C LEU A 28 -33.60 35.03 22.65
N VAL A 29 -32.87 35.28 21.55
CA VAL A 29 -33.28 36.20 20.49
C VAL A 29 -32.83 35.60 19.16
N LEU A 30 -33.80 35.30 18.30
CA LEU A 30 -33.59 34.98 16.89
C LEU A 30 -33.03 36.21 16.16
N ALA A 31 -32.02 36.03 15.30
CA ALA A 31 -31.93 36.74 14.03
C ALA A 31 -30.85 36.13 13.13
N SER A 32 -31.32 35.60 12.02
CA SER A 32 -30.58 35.20 10.82
C SER A 32 -29.60 36.24 10.31
N ALA A 33 -28.40 35.80 9.92
CA ALA A 33 -27.62 36.46 8.89
C ALA A 33 -26.94 35.39 8.01
N MET A 34 -27.59 35.14 6.89
CA MET A 34 -27.09 34.44 5.73
C MET A 34 -25.82 35.13 5.23
N ALA A 35 -24.69 34.42 5.25
CA ALA A 35 -23.46 34.83 4.59
C ALA A 35 -22.96 33.67 3.70
N CYS A 36 -23.45 33.66 2.46
CA CYS A 36 -22.75 32.99 1.37
C CYS A 36 -21.40 33.70 1.18
N ALA A 37 -20.31 32.99 1.46
CA ALA A 37 -19.00 33.32 0.94
C ALA A 37 -18.39 32.04 0.36
N LEU A 38 -18.43 31.95 -0.97
CA LEU A 38 -17.72 30.97 -1.77
C LEU A 38 -16.21 31.18 -1.59
N ALA A 39 -15.56 30.26 -0.88
CA ALA A 39 -14.16 29.90 -1.03
C ALA A 39 -14.13 28.39 -0.78
N GLY A 40 -13.74 27.52 -1.69
CA GLY A 40 -12.67 27.65 -2.66
C GLY A 40 -11.93 26.32 -2.61
N LEU A 41 -12.52 25.34 -3.31
CA LEU A 41 -12.00 24.03 -3.75
C LEU A 41 -11.46 23.02 -2.71
N PRO A 42 -11.75 21.72 -2.90
CA PRO A 42 -11.21 20.65 -2.08
C PRO A 42 -9.76 20.34 -2.49
N ASP A 43 -8.79 20.59 -1.62
CA ASP A 43 -7.51 19.87 -1.67
C ASP A 43 -7.74 18.45 -1.13
N GLY A 44 -8.42 17.64 -1.94
CA GLY A 44 -8.37 16.19 -1.77
C GLY A 44 -6.92 15.74 -2.01
N PRO A 45 -6.39 14.77 -1.24
CA PRO A 45 -5.08 14.21 -1.55
C PRO A 45 -5.13 13.72 -2.99
N ALA A 46 -4.22 14.24 -3.83
CA ALA A 46 -3.97 13.70 -5.15
C ALA A 46 -3.89 12.18 -5.00
N SER A 47 -4.90 11.48 -5.50
CA SER A 47 -4.84 10.05 -5.59
C SER A 47 -3.59 9.77 -6.43
N ALA A 48 -2.59 9.12 -5.82
CA ALA A 48 -1.58 8.42 -6.57
C ALA A 48 -2.37 7.48 -7.48
N GLN A 49 -2.60 7.89 -8.73
CA GLN A 49 -3.36 7.11 -9.67
C GLN A 49 -2.58 5.80 -9.78
N SER A 50 -3.14 4.71 -9.26
CA SER A 50 -2.50 3.42 -9.33
C SER A 50 -2.28 3.14 -10.81
N LEU A 51 -1.03 3.17 -11.27
CA LEU A 51 -0.72 2.82 -12.65
C LEU A 51 -1.41 1.47 -12.95
N PRO A 52 -2.13 1.32 -14.06
CA PRO A 52 -2.78 0.07 -14.37
C PRO A 52 -1.71 -1.01 -14.41
N GLY A 53 -1.95 -2.10 -13.69
CA GLY A 53 -0.94 -3.14 -13.62
C GLY A 53 -0.84 -3.86 -14.95
N CYS A 54 0.37 -3.97 -15.51
CA CYS A 54 0.57 -4.64 -16.80
C CYS A 54 0.59 -6.18 -16.69
N ALA A 55 0.69 -6.71 -15.46
CA ALA A 55 0.70 -8.14 -15.16
C ALA A 55 -0.30 -8.49 -14.05
N GLN A 56 -1.55 -8.80 -14.42
CA GLN A 56 -2.70 -8.93 -13.49
C GLN A 56 -3.22 -10.35 -13.29
N THR A 57 -2.95 -11.26 -14.21
CA THR A 57 -3.57 -12.59 -14.23
C THR A 57 -2.81 -13.61 -13.37
N GLY A 58 -1.48 -13.67 -13.50
CA GLY A 58 -0.63 -14.57 -12.71
C GLY A 58 -0.94 -16.07 -12.91
N ALA A 59 -0.19 -16.93 -12.23
CA ALA A 59 -0.40 -18.38 -12.17
C ALA A 59 -1.69 -18.76 -11.43
N ALA A 60 -2.38 -19.80 -11.91
CA ALA A 60 -3.63 -20.24 -11.29
C ALA A 60 -3.40 -21.10 -10.03
N SER A 61 -2.28 -21.81 -9.97
CA SER A 61 -2.00 -22.80 -8.92
C SER A 61 -0.90 -22.39 -7.95
N VAL A 62 -0.11 -21.37 -8.27
CA VAL A 62 1.07 -20.99 -7.49
C VAL A 62 0.91 -19.57 -6.97
N PHE A 63 0.89 -19.44 -5.64
CA PHE A 63 0.67 -18.17 -4.95
C PHE A 63 1.85 -17.84 -4.05
N ILE A 64 2.21 -16.57 -4.02
CA ILE A 64 3.22 -16.00 -3.14
C ILE A 64 2.54 -14.89 -2.34
N ASN A 65 2.48 -15.03 -1.02
CA ASN A 65 1.80 -14.07 -0.14
C ASN A 65 0.34 -13.80 -0.56
N GLY A 66 -0.40 -14.85 -0.96
CA GLY A 66 -1.80 -14.76 -1.38
C GLY A 66 -2.04 -14.14 -2.76
N ARG A 67 -0.99 -13.79 -3.50
CA ARG A 67 -1.08 -13.27 -4.87
C ARG A 67 -0.49 -14.27 -5.86
N PRO A 68 -1.08 -14.43 -7.05
CA PRO A 68 -0.60 -15.41 -8.01
C PRO A 68 0.79 -15.02 -8.53
N MET A 69 1.66 -16.01 -8.68
CA MET A 69 3.03 -15.84 -9.14
C MET A 69 3.07 -15.50 -10.63
N LEU A 70 4.02 -14.68 -11.09
CA LEU A 70 4.11 -14.31 -12.51
C LEU A 70 4.84 -15.35 -13.35
N ARG A 71 4.22 -15.68 -14.49
CA ARG A 71 4.78 -16.47 -15.60
C ARG A 71 4.99 -15.59 -16.81
N LEU A 72 5.65 -16.13 -17.82
CA LEU A 72 5.94 -15.40 -19.06
C LEU A 72 4.67 -14.87 -19.77
N SER A 73 3.58 -15.64 -19.83
CA SER A 73 2.34 -15.15 -20.46
C SER A 73 1.66 -14.03 -19.67
N ASP A 74 1.90 -13.94 -18.35
CA ASP A 74 1.27 -12.94 -17.50
C ASP A 74 1.84 -11.53 -17.70
N VAL A 75 3.04 -11.41 -18.27
CA VAL A 75 3.74 -10.14 -18.54
C VAL A 75 3.68 -9.72 -20.01
N ALA A 76 2.85 -10.36 -20.82
CA ALA A 76 2.70 -10.03 -22.25
C ALA A 76 2.23 -8.59 -22.50
N GLY A 77 1.50 -7.98 -21.54
CA GLY A 77 1.08 -6.59 -21.59
C GLY A 77 2.12 -5.58 -21.09
N CYS A 78 3.25 -6.05 -20.54
CA CYS A 78 4.29 -5.17 -20.01
C CYS A 78 5.28 -4.73 -21.09
N PRO A 79 5.87 -3.52 -20.96
CA PRO A 79 7.02 -3.09 -21.76
C PRO A 79 8.13 -4.15 -21.86
N ALA A 80 8.82 -4.16 -23.01
CA ALA A 80 10.12 -4.81 -23.08
C ALA A 80 11.08 -4.22 -22.04
N GLY A 81 11.91 -5.06 -21.42
CA GLY A 81 12.86 -4.66 -20.38
C GLY A 81 12.28 -4.57 -18.96
N MET A 82 10.95 -4.70 -18.79
CA MET A 82 10.32 -4.77 -17.46
C MET A 82 10.49 -6.11 -16.75
N PHE A 83 10.81 -7.15 -17.50
CA PHE A 83 10.83 -8.51 -16.98
C PHE A 83 11.99 -9.30 -17.57
N GLU A 84 12.41 -10.29 -16.81
CA GLU A 84 13.46 -11.22 -17.20
C GLU A 84 13.00 -12.64 -16.84
N THR A 85 13.24 -13.58 -17.75
CA THR A 85 12.95 -14.99 -17.51
C THR A 85 13.96 -15.57 -16.54
N VAL A 86 13.48 -16.29 -15.52
CA VAL A 86 14.36 -16.97 -14.58
C VAL A 86 14.74 -18.34 -15.14
N PRO A 87 16.03 -18.60 -15.39
CA PRO A 87 16.46 -19.87 -15.97
C PRO A 87 16.20 -21.04 -15.02
N GLY A 88 15.67 -22.14 -15.57
CA GLY A 88 15.46 -23.40 -14.85
C GLY A 88 14.27 -23.44 -13.90
N ILE A 89 13.44 -22.38 -13.84
CA ILE A 89 12.24 -22.36 -13.01
C ILE A 89 11.01 -22.20 -13.89
N PHE A 90 10.09 -23.15 -13.75
CA PHE A 90 8.85 -23.20 -14.51
C PHE A 90 7.66 -23.23 -13.56
N VAL A 91 6.62 -22.48 -13.91
CA VAL A 91 5.37 -22.39 -13.19
C VAL A 91 4.27 -22.68 -14.20
N GLU A 92 3.55 -23.78 -13.98
CA GLU A 92 2.48 -24.27 -14.88
C GLU A 92 2.98 -24.55 -16.31
N GLY A 93 4.22 -25.01 -16.46
CA GLY A 93 4.83 -25.31 -17.75
C GLY A 93 5.40 -24.11 -18.49
N GLU A 94 5.25 -22.91 -17.93
CA GLU A 94 5.79 -21.68 -18.49
C GLU A 94 7.00 -21.20 -17.69
N PRO A 95 7.97 -20.51 -18.32
CA PRO A 95 9.08 -19.93 -17.60
C PRO A 95 8.59 -18.91 -16.57
N ALA A 96 9.14 -19.00 -15.36
CA ALA A 96 8.90 -18.00 -14.34
C ALA A 96 9.59 -16.69 -14.72
N VAL A 97 8.97 -15.55 -14.39
CA VAL A 97 9.55 -14.23 -14.67
C VAL A 97 9.78 -13.46 -13.38
N ARG A 98 10.85 -12.68 -13.38
CA ARG A 98 11.11 -11.63 -12.39
C ARG A 98 10.87 -10.29 -13.05
N LEU A 99 10.44 -9.29 -12.27
CA LEU A 99 10.42 -7.93 -12.77
C LEU A 99 11.85 -7.37 -12.67
N ALA A 100 12.34 -6.86 -13.79
CA ALA A 100 13.62 -6.19 -13.91
C ALA A 100 13.42 -4.67 -13.80
N SER A 101 14.54 -3.94 -13.77
CA SER A 101 14.60 -2.49 -13.54
C SER A 101 13.49 -1.74 -14.28
N PRO A 102 12.83 -0.75 -13.64
CA PRO A 102 11.68 -0.15 -14.24
C PRO A 102 11.99 0.50 -15.59
N ALA A 103 11.26 0.13 -16.64
CA ALA A 103 11.12 0.91 -17.86
C ALA A 103 10.66 2.32 -17.49
N PRO A 104 10.96 3.36 -18.31
CA PRO A 104 10.54 4.72 -18.01
C PRO A 104 9.03 4.77 -17.76
N ASP A 105 8.66 5.48 -16.70
CA ASP A 105 7.28 5.67 -16.23
C ASP A 105 6.57 4.39 -15.78
N CYS A 106 7.28 3.28 -15.61
CA CYS A 106 6.76 2.07 -15.00
C CYS A 106 7.31 1.86 -13.59
N SER A 107 6.57 1.11 -12.79
CA SER A 107 7.02 0.59 -11.50
C SER A 107 6.97 -0.93 -11.53
N GLY A 108 8.00 -1.54 -10.93
CA GLY A 108 8.14 -2.99 -10.85
C GLY A 108 8.72 -3.36 -9.50
N GLY A 109 8.20 -4.42 -8.91
CA GLY A 109 8.71 -5.00 -7.67
C GLY A 109 8.52 -6.50 -7.60
N GLY A 110 8.56 -7.03 -6.39
CA GLY A 110 8.30 -8.44 -6.13
C GLY A 110 7.95 -8.68 -4.67
N SER A 111 7.93 -9.95 -4.29
CA SER A 111 7.81 -10.36 -2.90
C SER A 111 8.99 -9.88 -2.05
N ALA A 112 8.72 -9.38 -0.84
CA ALA A 112 9.75 -8.96 0.10
C ALA A 112 10.53 -10.15 0.70
N ASP A 113 9.88 -11.31 0.79
CA ASP A 113 10.38 -12.46 1.57
C ASP A 113 10.68 -13.68 0.71
N VAL A 114 10.18 -13.70 -0.53
CA VAL A 114 10.35 -14.83 -1.45
C VAL A 114 11.21 -14.41 -2.61
N LEU A 115 12.37 -15.05 -2.73
CA LEU A 115 13.30 -14.86 -3.83
C LEU A 115 13.13 -15.98 -4.85
N LEU A 116 13.13 -15.59 -6.12
CA LEU A 116 13.15 -16.47 -7.27
C LEU A 116 14.51 -16.30 -7.94
N GLY A 117 15.34 -17.34 -8.03
CA GLY A 117 16.69 -17.24 -8.64
C GLY A 117 17.51 -16.03 -8.17
N GLY A 118 17.49 -15.70 -6.88
CA GLY A 118 18.30 -14.63 -6.28
C GLY A 118 17.71 -13.21 -6.29
N ALA A 119 16.54 -12.97 -6.87
CA ALA A 119 15.86 -11.65 -6.82
C ALA A 119 14.39 -11.80 -6.39
N PRO A 120 13.72 -10.72 -5.95
CA PRO A 120 12.33 -10.75 -5.53
C PRO A 120 11.41 -11.45 -6.54
N ALA A 121 10.60 -12.39 -6.06
CA ALA A 121 9.67 -13.13 -6.90
C ALA A 121 8.50 -12.23 -7.35
N GLY A 122 8.25 -12.14 -8.65
CA GLY A 122 7.16 -11.33 -9.20
C GLY A 122 5.78 -11.94 -8.94
N ARG A 123 4.80 -11.11 -8.59
CA ARG A 123 3.40 -11.51 -8.37
C ARG A 123 2.47 -10.61 -9.16
N ALA A 124 1.27 -11.08 -9.46
CA ALA A 124 0.28 -10.26 -10.16
C ALA A 124 0.01 -8.96 -9.40
N GLY A 125 0.13 -7.83 -10.10
CA GLY A 125 0.05 -6.47 -9.55
C GLY A 125 1.38 -5.88 -9.06
N ASP A 126 2.50 -6.61 -9.12
CA ASP A 126 3.82 -6.04 -8.78
C ASP A 126 4.41 -5.19 -9.93
N ALA A 127 3.83 -5.27 -11.14
CA ALA A 127 4.17 -4.44 -12.29
C ALA A 127 3.04 -3.45 -12.57
N ALA A 128 3.36 -2.16 -12.66
CA ALA A 128 2.41 -1.13 -13.03
C ALA A 128 3.02 -0.14 -14.02
N CYS A 129 2.34 0.04 -15.15
CA CYS A 129 2.77 0.89 -16.25
C CYS A 129 1.61 1.75 -16.73
N PRO A 130 1.86 2.91 -17.35
CA PRO A 130 0.82 3.63 -18.06
C PRO A 130 0.19 2.74 -19.15
N PRO A 131 -1.11 2.93 -19.44
CA PRO A 131 -1.76 2.21 -20.52
C PRO A 131 -1.02 2.51 -21.84
N ARG A 132 -0.83 1.47 -22.65
CA ARG A 132 -0.25 1.62 -23.99
C ARG A 132 -1.40 1.88 -24.96
N GLU A 133 -1.41 3.07 -25.55
CA GLU A 133 -2.35 3.51 -26.58
C GLU A 133 -2.06 2.94 -27.97
#